data_AF-A0A939DEC9-F1
#
_entry.id   AF-A0A939DEC9-F1
#
_cell.length_a   1.000
_cell.length_b   1.000
_cell.length_c   1.000
_cell.angle_alpha   90.00
_cell.angle_beta   90.00
_cell.angle_gamma   90.00
#
_symmetry.space_group_name_H-M   'P 1'
#
loop_
_entity.id
_entity.type
_entity.pdbx_description
1 polymer ?
#
loop_
_entity_poly.entity_id
_entity_poly.type
_entity_poly.pdbx_seq_one_letter_code
_entity_poly.pdbx_strand_id
1 'polypeptide(L)'
;MSNLKNTSTQALTVTIPSDHTLEMGAIREGKNYPAPPYGMLGRSGRSKHKIDGVNVPFLLKQLTGTGHWFFWTLVEARDYETNLVKPTQLAGLSRQERGRIARAYKELEKKRLAIRTARQTYLINPKVMLPMLKYFERTWFEWEAACNKKGLTTEASVPFALKVTPGNSPPAKLA
;
A
#
# COMPACT_ATOMS: atom_id res chain seq x y z
N MET A 1 22.46 12.58 -6.32
CA MET A 1 23.49 12.18 -5.35
C MET A 1 23.03 10.91 -4.64
N SER A 2 23.47 9.75 -5.13
CA SER A 2 23.06 8.43 -4.65
C SER A 2 24.14 7.83 -3.76
N ASN A 3 23.83 7.63 -2.47
CA ASN A 3 24.69 6.94 -1.51
C ASN A 3 24.65 5.43 -1.76
N LEU A 4 25.66 4.89 -2.45
CA LEU A 4 25.93 3.46 -2.50
C LEU A 4 26.52 3.04 -1.14
N LYS A 5 25.78 2.24 -0.39
CA LYS A 5 26.28 1.63 0.85
C LYS A 5 27.27 0.53 0.48
N ASN A 6 28.55 0.71 0.84
CA ASN A 6 29.57 -0.33 0.79
C ASN A 6 29.19 -1.46 1.76
N THR A 7 28.79 -2.60 1.22
CA THR A 7 28.72 -3.86 1.97
C THR A 7 30.13 -4.46 2.01
N SER A 8 30.80 -4.27 3.14
CA SER A 8 32.08 -4.93 3.44
C SER A 8 31.82 -6.43 3.70
N THR A 9 32.13 -7.28 2.72
CA THR A 9 32.17 -8.73 2.92
C THR A 9 33.40 -9.09 3.75
N GLN A 10 33.23 -9.29 5.06
CA GLN A 10 34.28 -9.85 5.92
C GLN A 10 34.28 -11.37 5.77
N ALA A 11 35.38 -11.94 5.28
CA ALA A 11 35.57 -13.38 5.24
C ALA A 11 35.94 -13.87 6.66
N LEU A 12 35.04 -14.63 7.28
CA LEU A 12 35.28 -15.31 8.56
C LEU A 12 35.87 -16.69 8.26
N THR A 13 37.15 -16.88 8.59
CA THR A 13 37.81 -18.20 8.51
C THR A 13 37.59 -18.91 9.85
N VAL A 14 36.81 -19.99 9.84
CA VAL A 14 36.57 -20.83 11.03
C VAL A 14 37.31 -22.14 10.83
N THR A 15 38.26 -22.46 11.72
CA THR A 15 38.97 -23.74 11.73
C THR A 15 38.21 -24.72 12.59
N ILE A 16 37.85 -25.88 12.04
CA ILE A 16 36.97 -26.86 12.70
C ILE A 16 37.75 -28.16 12.91
N PRO A 17 37.71 -28.74 14.13
CA PRO A 17 38.31 -30.04 14.40
C PRO A 17 37.66 -31.17 13.59
N SER A 18 38.43 -32.21 13.27
CA SER A 18 38.08 -33.29 12.32
C SER A 18 36.92 -34.21 12.74
N ASP A 19 36.38 -34.04 13.94
CA ASP A 19 35.32 -34.84 14.55
C ASP A 19 33.94 -34.16 14.56
N HIS A 20 33.81 -32.96 13.95
CA HIS A 20 32.57 -32.20 13.94
C HIS A 20 32.01 -32.01 12.52
N THR A 21 30.71 -32.25 12.36
CA THR A 21 29.97 -32.00 11.12
C THR A 21 29.35 -30.61 11.16
N LEU A 22 29.59 -29.81 10.13
CA LEU A 22 29.06 -28.45 10.02
C LEU A 22 27.81 -28.47 9.13
N GLU A 23 26.64 -28.16 9.70
CA GLU A 23 25.43 -27.91 8.91
C GLU A 23 25.25 -26.40 8.71
N MET A 24 25.57 -25.92 7.50
CA MET A 24 25.32 -24.51 7.15
C MET A 24 23.90 -24.35 6.61
N GLY A 25 22.98 -23.95 7.49
CA GLY A 25 21.69 -23.42 7.06
C GLY A 25 21.87 -22.00 6.51
N ALA A 26 21.57 -21.77 5.23
CA ALA A 26 21.51 -20.42 4.70
C ALA A 26 20.35 -19.66 5.38
N ILE A 27 20.67 -18.71 6.25
CA ILE A 27 19.69 -17.75 6.75
C ILE A 27 19.33 -16.88 5.54
N ARG A 28 18.17 -17.13 4.92
CA ARG A 28 17.64 -16.20 3.92
C ARG A 28 17.47 -14.87 4.62
N GLU A 29 18.27 -13.87 4.24
CA GLU A 29 18.03 -12.49 4.66
C GLU A 29 16.56 -12.18 4.38
N GLY A 30 15.77 -12.02 5.45
CA GLY A 30 14.38 -11.64 5.33
C GLY A 30 14.35 -10.36 4.53
N LYS A 31 13.74 -10.40 3.33
CA LYS A 31 13.68 -9.22 2.48
C LYS A 31 12.88 -8.15 3.21
N ASN A 32 13.59 -7.19 3.82
CA ASN A 32 13.04 -6.07 4.57
C ASN A 32 12.46 -5.04 3.59
N TYR A 33 11.35 -5.39 2.94
CA TYR A 33 10.64 -4.43 2.11
C TYR A 33 9.72 -3.58 2.98
N PRO A 34 9.76 -2.24 2.85
CA PRO A 34 8.84 -1.36 3.54
C PRO A 34 7.48 -1.43 2.85
N ALA A 35 6.75 -2.52 3.12
CA ALA A 35 5.37 -2.69 2.70
C ALA A 35 4.43 -2.61 3.93
N PRO A 36 3.20 -2.11 3.76
CA PRO A 36 2.17 -2.21 4.79
C PRO A 36 1.87 -3.68 5.12
N PRO A 37 1.40 -4.00 6.35
CA PRO A 37 1.01 -5.36 6.72
C PRO A 37 -0.27 -5.74 5.97
N TYR A 38 -0.10 -6.35 4.80
CA TYR A 38 -1.21 -6.68 3.91
C TYR A 38 -1.79 -8.05 4.25
N GLY A 39 -3.13 -8.17 4.25
CA GLY A 39 -3.81 -9.44 4.55
C GLY A 39 -3.90 -9.82 6.03
N MET A 40 -3.39 -9.00 6.96
CA MET A 40 -3.62 -9.23 8.39
C MET A 40 -4.99 -8.65 8.79
N LEU A 41 -6.04 -9.45 8.70
CA LEU A 41 -7.34 -9.15 9.31
C LEU A 41 -7.12 -8.71 10.77
N GLY A 42 -7.63 -7.53 11.14
CA GLY A 42 -7.55 -7.02 12.51
C GLY A 42 -6.28 -6.25 12.89
N ARG A 43 -5.29 -6.09 11.99
CA ARG A 43 -4.15 -5.19 12.23
C ARG A 43 -4.25 -3.93 11.37
N SER A 44 -4.93 -2.91 11.90
CA SER A 44 -4.61 -1.50 11.63
C SER A 44 -3.25 -1.15 12.28
N GLY A 45 -2.22 -1.93 11.94
CA GLY A 45 -0.91 -1.87 12.57
C GLY A 45 0.08 -1.10 11.70
N ARG A 46 0.99 -0.42 12.38
CA ARG A 46 2.18 0.18 11.79
C ARG A 46 3.18 -0.94 11.48
N SER A 47 3.65 -1.05 10.24
CA SER A 47 4.71 -2.02 9.90
C SER A 47 6.00 -1.70 10.68
N LYS A 48 6.96 -2.65 10.74
CA LYS A 48 8.31 -2.37 11.28
C LYS A 48 8.97 -1.14 10.63
N HIS A 49 8.54 -0.78 9.43
CA HIS A 49 8.99 0.37 8.66
C HIS A 49 8.13 1.64 8.84
N LYS A 50 7.31 1.71 9.89
CA LYS A 50 6.45 2.85 10.20
C LYS A 50 5.38 3.16 9.14
N ILE A 51 5.02 2.20 8.30
CA ILE A 51 3.95 2.38 7.31
C ILE A 51 2.64 1.94 7.94
N ASP A 52 1.70 2.88 8.04
CA ASP A 52 0.36 2.62 8.54
C ASP A 52 -0.48 1.86 7.48
N GLY A 53 -1.08 0.75 7.90
CA GLY A 53 -1.97 -0.06 7.07
C GLY A 53 -3.33 0.62 6.87
N VAL A 54 -4.00 0.32 5.76
CA VAL A 54 -5.34 0.83 5.45
C VAL A 54 -6.38 -0.27 5.67
N ASN A 55 -7.50 0.04 6.33
CA ASN A 55 -8.63 -0.89 6.47
C ASN A 55 -9.44 -0.96 5.16
N VAL A 56 -8.91 -1.70 4.19
CA VAL A 56 -9.48 -1.83 2.85
C VAL A 56 -10.93 -2.37 2.88
N PRO A 57 -11.27 -3.44 3.62
CA PRO A 57 -12.65 -3.92 3.69
C PRO A 57 -13.65 -2.86 4.13
N PHE A 58 -13.29 -2.04 5.13
CA PHE A 58 -14.12 -0.93 5.58
C PHE A 58 -14.31 0.13 4.48
N LEU A 59 -13.25 0.52 3.78
CA LEU A 59 -13.33 1.48 2.68
C LEU A 59 -14.20 0.96 1.52
N LEU A 60 -14.06 -0.32 1.18
CA LEU A 60 -14.84 -0.96 0.10
C LEU A 60 -16.33 -1.07 0.46
N LYS A 61 -16.66 -1.34 1.73
CA LYS A 61 -18.05 -1.37 2.21
C LYS A 61 -18.77 -0.02 2.05
N GLN A 62 -18.02 1.08 2.07
CA GLN A 62 -18.56 2.42 1.90
C GLN A 62 -18.70 2.87 0.44
N LEU A 63 -18.33 2.02 -0.53
CA LEU A 63 -18.48 2.35 -1.95
C LEU A 63 -19.90 2.13 -2.43
N THR A 64 -20.37 2.98 -3.33
CA THR A 64 -21.56 2.68 -4.13
C THR A 64 -21.32 1.46 -5.01
N GLY A 65 -22.39 0.79 -5.49
CA GLY A 65 -22.23 -0.33 -6.41
C GLY A 65 -21.46 0.02 -7.69
N THR A 66 -21.54 1.28 -8.13
CA THR A 66 -20.77 1.78 -9.27
C THR A 66 -19.29 2.03 -8.93
N GLY A 67 -19.00 2.60 -7.75
CA GLY A 67 -17.63 2.74 -7.24
C GLY A 67 -16.96 1.38 -7.04
N HIS A 68 -17.68 0.42 -6.46
CA HIS A 68 -17.20 -0.93 -6.22
C HIS A 68 -16.88 -1.65 -7.54
N TRP A 69 -17.82 -1.65 -8.50
CA TRP A 69 -17.58 -2.20 -9.84
C TRP A 69 -16.32 -1.61 -10.48
N PHE A 70 -16.22 -0.28 -10.53
CA PHE A 70 -15.10 0.36 -11.21
C PHE A 70 -13.77 0.13 -10.50
N PHE A 71 -13.76 0.07 -9.16
CA PHE A 71 -12.57 -0.29 -8.40
C PHE A 71 -12.06 -1.68 -8.80
N TRP A 72 -12.92 -2.69 -8.83
CA TRP A 72 -12.51 -4.03 -9.24
C TRP A 72 -12.12 -4.11 -10.71
N THR A 73 -12.78 -3.36 -11.60
CA THR A 73 -12.33 -3.21 -12.99
C THR A 73 -10.91 -2.67 -13.08
N LEU A 74 -10.55 -1.66 -12.27
CA LEU A 74 -9.18 -1.15 -12.22
C LEU A 74 -8.22 -2.22 -11.66
N VAL A 75 -8.63 -2.95 -10.62
CA VAL A 75 -7.81 -4.00 -10.00
C VAL A 75 -7.49 -5.11 -10.99
N GLU A 76 -8.46 -5.56 -11.79
CA GLU A 76 -8.28 -6.57 -12.83
C GLU A 76 -7.40 -6.06 -13.98
N ALA A 77 -7.55 -4.79 -14.33
CA ALA A 77 -6.84 -4.16 -15.45
C ALA A 77 -5.43 -3.66 -15.08
N ARG A 78 -5.00 -3.74 -13.83
CA ARG A 78 -3.73 -3.14 -13.38
C ARG A 78 -2.51 -3.92 -13.83
N ASP A 79 -1.41 -3.20 -14.01
CA ASP A 79 -0.08 -3.78 -13.95
C ASP A 79 0.24 -4.19 -12.51
N TYR A 80 0.53 -5.48 -12.26
CA TYR A 80 0.88 -5.99 -10.92
C TYR A 80 2.20 -5.43 -10.39
N GLU A 81 3.09 -4.94 -11.26
CA GLU A 81 4.35 -4.33 -10.84
C GLU A 81 4.14 -2.91 -10.29
N THR A 82 3.22 -2.14 -10.87
CA THR A 82 3.12 -0.69 -10.63
C THR A 82 1.73 -0.22 -10.20
N ASN A 83 0.73 -1.10 -10.13
CA ASN A 83 -0.68 -0.74 -9.94
C ASN A 83 -1.23 0.29 -10.95
N LEU A 84 -0.52 0.53 -12.04
CA LEU A 84 -0.93 1.46 -13.08
C LEU A 84 -1.94 0.78 -13.99
N VAL A 85 -3.00 1.50 -14.33
CA VAL A 85 -4.02 1.08 -15.29
C VAL A 85 -3.98 2.06 -16.46
N LYS A 86 -3.56 1.55 -17.62
CA LYS A 86 -3.45 2.28 -18.88
C LYS A 86 -4.76 2.19 -19.68
N PRO A 87 -5.01 3.14 -20.60
CA PRO A 87 -6.24 3.14 -21.40
C PRO A 87 -6.45 1.85 -22.21
N THR A 88 -5.37 1.23 -22.70
CA THR A 88 -5.41 -0.03 -23.45
C THR A 88 -5.98 -1.18 -22.63
N GLN A 89 -5.82 -1.15 -21.30
CA GLN A 89 -6.34 -2.17 -20.39
C GLN A 89 -7.83 -1.96 -20.09
N LEU A 90 -8.42 -0.84 -20.52
CA LEU A 90 -9.84 -0.49 -20.35
C LEU A 90 -10.59 -0.42 -21.69
N ALA A 91 -10.02 -0.98 -22.76
CA ALA A 91 -10.51 -0.82 -24.13
C ALA A 91 -11.94 -1.36 -24.36
N GLY A 92 -12.45 -2.22 -23.48
CA GLY A 92 -13.81 -2.77 -23.56
C GLY A 92 -14.94 -1.85 -23.04
N LEU A 93 -14.61 -0.69 -22.44
CA LEU A 93 -15.62 0.18 -21.84
C LEU A 93 -16.31 1.06 -22.89
N SER A 94 -17.62 0.89 -23.00
CA SER A 94 -18.45 1.57 -23.99
C SER A 94 -18.57 3.08 -23.74
N ARG A 95 -18.98 3.83 -24.77
CA ARG A 95 -19.23 5.28 -24.66
C ARG A 95 -20.32 5.59 -23.61
N GLN A 96 -21.29 4.69 -23.45
CA GLN A 96 -22.39 4.82 -22.49
C GLN A 96 -21.88 4.70 -21.03
N GLU A 97 -20.80 3.95 -20.81
CA GLU A 97 -20.20 3.80 -19.48
C GLU A 97 -19.35 5.01 -19.06
N ARG A 98 -19.01 5.94 -19.96
CA ARG A 98 -18.19 7.12 -19.62
C ARG A 98 -18.79 7.96 -18.49
N GLY A 99 -20.12 8.13 -18.49
CA GLY A 99 -20.82 8.84 -17.41
C GLY A 99 -20.73 8.09 -16.07
N ARG A 100 -20.90 6.77 -16.11
CA ARG A 100 -20.77 5.86 -14.96
C ARG A 100 -19.35 5.90 -14.38
N ILE A 101 -18.34 5.78 -15.24
CA ILE A 101 -16.91 5.84 -14.90
C ILE A 101 -16.55 7.19 -14.27
N ALA A 102 -17.05 8.31 -14.83
CA ALA A 102 -16.75 9.63 -14.28
C ALA A 102 -17.28 9.78 -12.85
N ARG A 103 -18.48 9.27 -12.56
CA ARG A 103 -19.06 9.26 -11.20
C ARG A 103 -18.29 8.32 -10.28
N ALA A 104 -18.03 7.08 -10.73
CA ALA A 104 -17.25 6.09 -9.99
C ALA A 104 -15.87 6.63 -9.61
N TYR A 105 -15.17 7.22 -10.58
CA TYR A 105 -13.84 7.79 -10.37
C TYR A 105 -13.83 8.89 -9.31
N LYS A 106 -14.79 9.84 -9.35
CA LYS A 106 -14.88 10.90 -8.34
C LYS A 106 -15.02 10.33 -6.93
N GLU A 107 -15.78 9.25 -6.78
CA GLU A 107 -15.92 8.54 -5.51
C GLU A 107 -14.60 7.88 -5.06
N LEU A 108 -13.93 7.14 -5.97
CA LEU A 108 -12.64 6.51 -5.68
C LEU A 108 -11.56 7.53 -5.34
N GLU A 109 -11.52 8.68 -6.02
CA GLU A 109 -10.59 9.78 -5.75
C GLU A 109 -10.86 10.41 -4.38
N LYS A 110 -12.13 10.64 -4.04
CA LYS A 110 -12.56 11.16 -2.73
C LYS A 110 -12.10 10.24 -1.58
N LYS A 111 -12.20 8.92 -1.77
CA LYS A 111 -11.76 7.92 -0.79
C LYS A 111 -10.28 7.53 -0.91
N ARG A 112 -9.55 8.13 -1.87
CA ARG A 112 -8.12 7.86 -2.14
C ARG A 112 -7.80 6.39 -2.44
N LEU A 113 -8.72 5.73 -3.13
CA LEU A 113 -8.52 4.36 -3.59
C LEU A 113 -7.79 4.33 -4.94
N ALA A 114 -8.08 5.31 -5.81
CA ALA A 114 -7.41 5.48 -7.09
C ALA A 114 -7.31 6.97 -7.45
N ILE A 115 -6.29 7.32 -8.23
CA ILE A 115 -6.05 8.68 -8.71
C ILE A 115 -5.76 8.64 -10.21
N ARG A 116 -6.22 9.67 -10.94
CA ARG A 116 -5.93 9.81 -12.36
C ARG A 116 -4.60 10.53 -12.56
N THR A 117 -3.63 9.86 -13.18
CA THR A 117 -2.30 10.43 -13.48
C THR A 117 -2.25 11.10 -14.86
N ALA A 118 -3.00 10.58 -15.83
CA ALA A 118 -3.17 11.12 -17.17
C ALA A 118 -4.57 10.79 -17.73
N ARG A 119 -4.88 11.21 -18.96
CA ARG A 119 -6.19 10.94 -19.58
C ARG A 119 -6.41 9.43 -19.65
N GLN A 120 -7.46 8.95 -18.96
CA GLN A 120 -7.82 7.53 -18.85
C GLN A 120 -6.72 6.63 -18.27
N THR A 121 -5.73 7.22 -17.59
CA THR A 121 -4.70 6.46 -16.86
C THR A 121 -4.93 6.64 -15.37
N TYR A 122 -5.01 5.53 -14.65
CA TYR A 122 -5.29 5.50 -13.23
C TYR A 122 -4.14 4.81 -12.49
N LEU A 123 -3.86 5.27 -11.28
CA LEU A 123 -2.95 4.63 -10.36
C LEU A 123 -3.76 4.23 -9.13
N ILE A 124 -3.72 2.96 -8.75
CA ILE A 124 -4.37 2.45 -7.53
C ILE A 124 -3.44 2.69 -6.35
N ASN A 125 -4.01 3.13 -5.22
CA ASN A 125 -3.24 3.40 -4.01
C ASN A 125 -2.45 2.15 -3.57
N PRO A 126 -1.10 2.22 -3.49
CA PRO A 126 -0.26 1.07 -3.13
C PRO A 126 -0.51 0.52 -1.72
N LYS A 127 -1.07 1.34 -0.82
CA LYS A 127 -1.48 0.89 0.51
C LYS A 127 -2.81 0.14 0.52
N VAL A 128 -3.64 0.35 -0.50
CA VAL A 128 -4.93 -0.33 -0.68
C VAL A 128 -4.76 -1.61 -1.48
N MET A 129 -3.92 -1.59 -2.50
CA MET A 129 -3.57 -2.75 -3.31
C MET A 129 -2.06 -2.84 -3.40
N LEU A 130 -1.45 -3.92 -2.93
CA LEU A 130 0.01 -4.03 -3.02
C LEU A 130 0.45 -4.31 -4.46
N PRO A 131 1.39 -3.52 -5.02
CA PRO A 131 2.17 -3.94 -6.17
C PRO A 131 3.19 -5.01 -5.75
N MET A 132 3.96 -5.54 -6.71
CA MET A 132 5.13 -6.37 -6.35
C MET A 132 6.06 -5.61 -5.40
N LEU A 133 6.51 -6.29 -4.34
CA LEU A 133 7.25 -5.67 -3.23
C LEU A 133 8.47 -4.86 -3.69
N LYS A 134 9.20 -5.33 -4.70
CA LYS A 134 10.38 -4.65 -5.28
C LYS A 134 10.06 -3.26 -5.86
N TYR A 135 8.82 -2.98 -6.21
CA TYR A 135 8.39 -1.70 -6.79
C TYR A 135 7.54 -0.85 -5.86
N PHE A 136 7.25 -1.32 -4.64
CA PHE A 136 6.35 -0.62 -3.73
C PHE A 136 6.77 0.84 -3.50
N GLU A 137 8.05 1.09 -3.18
CA GLU A 137 8.55 2.45 -2.91
C GLU A 137 8.39 3.37 -4.12
N ARG A 138 8.73 2.87 -5.31
CA ARG A 138 8.56 3.63 -6.56
C ARG A 138 7.08 3.97 -6.78
N THR A 139 6.20 2.98 -6.66
CA THR A 139 4.77 3.20 -6.86
C THR A 139 4.18 4.14 -5.80
N TRP A 140 4.68 4.07 -4.56
CA TRP A 140 4.30 4.99 -3.49
C TRP A 140 4.73 6.42 -3.81
N PHE A 141 5.95 6.62 -4.29
CA PHE A 141 6.41 7.94 -4.73
C PHE A 141 5.57 8.51 -5.89
N GLU A 142 5.25 7.68 -6.89
CA GLU A 142 4.37 8.08 -8.00
C GLU A 142 2.96 8.47 -7.50
N TRP A 143 2.45 7.75 -6.49
CA TRP A 143 1.19 8.07 -5.81
C TRP A 143 1.24 9.42 -5.09
N GLU A 144 2.27 9.67 -4.29
CA GLU A 144 2.44 10.93 -3.56
C GLU A 144 2.56 12.12 -4.53
N ALA A 145 3.34 11.96 -5.60
CA ALA A 145 3.47 12.98 -6.64
C ALA A 145 2.11 13.29 -7.32
N ALA A 146 1.31 12.27 -7.61
CA ALA A 146 -0.02 12.43 -8.19
C ALA A 146 -1.00 13.13 -7.24
N CYS A 147 -0.95 12.82 -5.94
CA CYS A 147 -1.72 13.48 -4.90
C CYS A 147 -1.34 14.97 -4.79
N ASN A 148 -0.04 15.27 -4.70
CA ASN A 148 0.48 16.63 -4.61
C ASN A 148 0.07 17.50 -5.80
N LYS A 149 0.16 16.96 -7.02
CA LYS A 149 -0.27 17.66 -8.25
C LYS A 149 -1.75 18.06 -8.23
N LYS A 150 -2.59 17.35 -7.47
CA LYS A 150 -4.03 17.59 -7.35
C LYS A 150 -4.41 18.31 -6.05
N GLY A 151 -3.45 18.67 -5.19
CA GLY A 151 -3.73 19.26 -3.87
C GLY A 151 -4.45 18.29 -2.92
N LEU A 152 -4.16 17.00 -3.04
CA LEU A 152 -4.81 15.93 -2.27
C LEU A 152 -3.86 15.37 -1.21
N THR A 153 -4.40 15.00 -0.05
CA THR A 153 -3.68 14.21 0.95
C THR A 153 -3.35 12.80 0.43
N THR A 154 -2.24 12.24 0.90
CA THR A 154 -1.75 10.90 0.49
C THR A 154 -2.45 9.77 1.22
N GLU A 155 -3.01 10.05 2.40
CA GLU A 155 -3.69 9.07 3.24
C GLU A 155 -5.13 8.82 2.78
N ALA A 156 -5.52 7.55 2.77
CA ALA A 156 -6.90 7.18 2.55
C ALA A 156 -7.77 7.64 3.72
N SER A 157 -8.75 8.50 3.43
CA SER A 157 -9.59 9.07 4.47
C SER A 157 -10.50 7.98 5.02
N VAL A 158 -10.19 7.52 6.23
CA VAL A 158 -11.17 6.85 7.09
C VAL A 158 -11.81 7.97 7.90
N PRO A 159 -13.14 8.20 7.83
CA PRO A 159 -13.80 9.28 8.58
C PRO A 159 -13.84 9.03 10.10
N PHE A 160 -12.96 8.22 10.67
CA PHE A 160 -13.04 7.80 12.06
C PHE A 160 -11.68 7.87 12.73
N ALA A 161 -11.28 9.10 13.05
CA ALA A 161 -10.60 9.29 14.32
C ALA A 161 -11.65 9.02 15.41
N LEU A 162 -11.70 7.80 15.94
CA LEU A 162 -11.85 7.71 17.39
C LEU A 162 -10.62 8.41 17.94
N LYS A 163 -10.76 9.71 18.21
CA LYS A 163 -9.93 10.34 19.22
C LYS A 163 -10.23 9.54 20.48
N VAL A 164 -9.41 8.54 20.77
CA VAL A 164 -9.27 8.03 22.12
C VAL A 164 -8.72 9.22 22.89
N THR A 165 -9.61 10.07 23.40
CA THR A 165 -9.24 10.98 24.47
C THR A 165 -8.63 10.10 25.56
N PRO A 166 -7.39 10.34 26.00
CA PRO A 166 -6.84 9.63 27.13
C PRO A 166 -7.85 9.78 28.28
N GLY A 167 -8.43 8.65 28.66
CA GLY A 167 -9.46 8.62 29.69
C GLY A 167 -8.90 9.25 30.95
N ASN A 168 -9.66 10.18 31.53
CA ASN A 168 -9.48 10.63 32.89
C ASN A 168 -9.24 9.40 33.77
N SER A 169 -8.02 9.29 34.31
CA SER A 169 -7.73 8.36 35.38
C SER A 169 -8.70 8.67 36.54
N PRO A 170 -9.44 7.69 37.07
CA PRO A 170 -10.23 7.91 38.26
C PRO A 170 -9.29 8.26 39.42
N PRO A 171 -9.68 9.17 40.33
CA PRO A 171 -8.85 9.55 41.45
C PRO A 171 -8.56 8.33 42.33
N ALA A 172 -7.29 8.15 42.68
CA ALA A 172 -6.83 7.12 43.61
C ALA A 172 -7.62 7.27 44.92
N LYS A 173 -8.39 6.24 45.28
CA LYS A 173 -8.92 6.11 46.64
C LYS A 173 -7.75 5.68 47.53
N LEU A 174 -7.33 6.58 48.41
CA LEU A 174 -6.53 6.28 49.59
C LEU A 174 -7.38 5.43 50.54
N ALA A 175 -6.88 4.25 50.89
CA ALA A 175 -7.24 3.49 52.07
C ALA A 175 -5.96 2.85 52.62
#